data_AF-M6HKY9-F1
#
_entry.id   AF-M6HKY9-F1
#
_cell.length_a   1.000
_cell.length_b   1.000
_cell.length_c   1.000
_cell.angle_alpha   90.00
_cell.angle_beta   90.00
_cell.angle_gamma   90.00
#
_symmetry.space_group_name_H-M   'P 1'
#
loop_
_entity.id
_entity.type
_entity.pdbx_description
1 polymer ?
#
loop_
_entity_poly.entity_id
_entity_poly.type
_entity_poly.pdbx_seq_one_letter_code
_entity_poly.pdbx_strand_id
1 'polypeptide(L)'
;MIGLFLNFFGEWSFSELRIPGVLQRIGFVYWVVASLYLILPKRAILISWIPILIVHTWILIQLPPPGESIVYLEPGKDIGAWIDRNVFGENHLWKFSKTWDPEGFFSGISSITTSLLGVFCGSILSSKTNETKKQILSIFGFGTLFVLVGLLWNQNLPMNKSLWTGSYVIYTAGLAFLSIGFFEFLNLLLQTKKWNRLRLETIFQPFLVFGKNAILVFVGSGLLARILNLWTIASGNGKSISIKTFFYSKLIFIGNSHLESLIYAIINLFFWWIILSILDKKKIYIKV
;
A
#
# COMPACT_ATOMS: atom_id res chain seq x y z
N MET A 1 11.16 -6.64 -10.97
CA MET A 1 11.64 -5.89 -12.14
C MET A 1 10.71 -4.75 -12.57
N ILE A 2 9.39 -4.93 -12.59
CA ILE A 2 8.41 -3.88 -12.98
C ILE A 2 8.59 -2.56 -12.18
N GLY A 3 8.83 -2.65 -10.87
CA GLY A 3 9.07 -1.46 -10.04
C GLY A 3 10.31 -0.66 -10.40
N LEU A 4 11.42 -1.33 -10.74
CA LEU A 4 12.65 -0.66 -11.16
C LEU A 4 12.47 0.01 -12.52
N PHE A 5 11.78 -0.66 -13.45
CA PHE A 5 11.40 -0.05 -14.72
C PHE A 5 10.57 1.22 -14.53
N LEU A 6 9.58 1.18 -13.64
CA LEU A 6 8.79 2.37 -13.30
C LEU A 6 9.68 3.49 -12.73
N ASN A 7 10.61 3.18 -11.83
CA ASN A 7 11.50 4.18 -11.24
C ASN A 7 12.49 4.77 -12.26
N PHE A 8 12.88 4.00 -13.27
CA PHE A 8 13.77 4.44 -14.35
C PHE A 8 13.05 5.29 -15.41
N PHE A 9 11.81 4.96 -15.72
CA PHE A 9 11.04 5.59 -16.80
C PHE A 9 10.86 7.09 -16.55
N GLY A 10 11.41 7.93 -17.43
CA GLY A 10 11.36 9.39 -17.34
C GLY A 10 12.52 10.06 -16.62
N GLU A 11 13.28 9.32 -15.80
CA GLU A 11 14.49 9.84 -15.13
C GLU A 11 15.77 9.51 -15.92
N TRP A 12 15.78 8.38 -16.66
CA TRP A 12 16.83 7.98 -17.60
C TRP A 12 18.26 7.99 -17.04
N SER A 13 18.42 7.80 -15.74
CA SER A 13 19.72 7.75 -15.06
C SER A 13 19.81 6.52 -14.16
N PHE A 14 20.82 5.69 -14.40
CA PHE A 14 21.11 4.53 -13.55
C PHE A 14 21.82 4.94 -12.25
N SER A 15 22.60 6.02 -12.26
CA SER A 15 23.33 6.49 -11.08
C SER A 15 22.41 7.06 -10.01
N GLU A 16 21.24 7.59 -10.40
CA GLU A 16 20.22 8.13 -9.49
C GLU A 16 18.94 7.29 -9.47
N LEU A 17 19.03 6.03 -9.91
CA LEU A 17 17.87 5.16 -9.99
C LEU A 17 17.40 4.79 -8.59
N ARG A 18 16.18 5.18 -8.22
CA ARG A 18 15.60 4.77 -6.94
C ARG A 18 15.42 3.26 -6.89
N ILE A 19 16.05 2.59 -5.93
CA ILE A 19 15.99 1.14 -5.74
C ILE A 19 14.76 0.72 -4.93
N PRO A 20 14.60 1.18 -3.66
CA PRO A 20 13.40 0.96 -2.88
C PRO A 20 12.14 1.48 -3.57
N GLY A 21 11.04 0.77 -3.37
CA GLY A 21 9.75 1.11 -3.96
C GLY A 21 8.67 0.12 -3.56
N VAL A 22 7.41 0.52 -3.80
CA VAL A 22 6.23 -0.25 -3.38
C VAL A 22 6.23 -1.67 -3.97
N LEU A 23 6.52 -1.82 -5.27
CA LEU A 23 6.53 -3.15 -5.91
C LEU A 23 7.70 -4.02 -5.45
N GLN A 24 8.86 -3.42 -5.20
CA GLN A 24 10.04 -4.09 -4.66
C GLN A 24 9.76 -4.63 -3.26
N ARG A 25 9.16 -3.79 -2.40
CA ARG A 25 8.71 -4.20 -1.05
C ARG A 25 7.70 -5.33 -1.11
N ILE A 26 6.68 -5.23 -1.96
CA ILE A 26 5.68 -6.30 -2.09
C ILE A 26 6.35 -7.61 -2.48
N GLY A 27 7.27 -7.59 -3.46
CA GLY A 27 8.03 -8.78 -3.86
C GLY A 27 8.88 -9.37 -2.72
N PHE A 28 9.62 -8.53 -2.00
CA PHE A 28 10.43 -8.94 -0.86
C PHE A 28 9.58 -9.54 0.28
N VAL A 29 8.53 -8.84 0.70
CA VAL A 29 7.63 -9.28 1.76
C VAL A 29 6.95 -10.60 1.38
N TYR A 30 6.47 -10.71 0.14
CA TYR A 30 5.87 -11.94 -0.36
C TYR A 30 6.85 -13.12 -0.30
N TRP A 31 8.08 -12.93 -0.78
CA TRP A 31 9.12 -13.95 -0.73
C TRP A 31 9.42 -14.41 0.70
N VAL A 32 9.59 -13.48 1.64
CA VAL A 32 9.85 -13.82 3.05
C VAL A 32 8.66 -14.55 3.67
N VAL A 33 7.45 -14.00 3.53
CA VAL A 33 6.24 -14.60 4.15
C VAL A 33 5.93 -15.96 3.56
N ALA A 34 6.05 -16.14 2.24
CA ALA A 34 5.86 -17.43 1.59
C ALA A 34 6.89 -18.46 2.09
N SER A 35 8.16 -18.06 2.21
CA SER A 35 9.22 -18.92 2.75
C SER A 35 8.93 -19.32 4.19
N LEU A 36 8.57 -18.36 5.06
CA LEU A 36 8.18 -18.62 6.44
C LEU A 36 6.96 -19.55 6.52
N TYR A 37 5.97 -19.36 5.65
CA TYR A 37 4.76 -20.19 5.60
C TYR A 37 5.08 -21.65 5.23
N LEU A 38 6.06 -21.89 4.36
CA LEU A 38 6.48 -23.23 3.95
C LEU A 38 7.34 -23.94 5.00
N ILE A 39 8.15 -23.18 5.75
CA ILE A 39 9.12 -23.73 6.70
C ILE A 39 8.50 -23.92 8.09
N LEU A 40 7.68 -22.98 8.55
CA LEU A 40 7.15 -22.98 9.91
C LEU A 40 5.88 -23.82 10.05
N PRO A 41 5.69 -24.50 11.20
CA PRO A 41 4.42 -25.15 11.47
C PRO A 41 3.29 -24.12 11.60
N LYS A 42 2.04 -24.56 11.32
CA LYS A 42 0.86 -23.68 11.30
C LYS A 42 0.73 -22.78 12.52
N ARG A 43 0.98 -23.29 13.73
CA ARG A 43 0.89 -22.45 14.94
C ARG A 43 1.97 -21.37 14.99
N ALA A 44 3.18 -21.68 14.56
CA ALA A 44 4.30 -20.74 14.59
C ALA A 44 4.13 -19.60 13.57
N ILE A 45 3.65 -19.89 12.36
CA ILE A 45 3.42 -18.84 11.34
C ILE A 45 2.32 -17.84 11.76
N LEU A 46 1.32 -18.26 12.53
CA LEU A 46 0.24 -17.37 12.99
C LEU A 46 0.69 -16.39 14.08
N ILE A 47 1.80 -16.67 14.77
CA ILE A 47 2.34 -15.83 15.85
C ILE A 47 3.69 -15.18 15.50
N SER A 48 4.29 -15.52 14.37
CA SER A 48 5.63 -15.04 13.98
C SER A 48 5.70 -13.53 13.75
N TRP A 49 4.56 -12.88 13.52
CA TRP A 49 4.47 -11.42 13.43
C TRP A 49 4.84 -10.73 14.76
N ILE A 50 4.59 -11.37 15.91
CA ILE A 50 4.87 -10.81 17.24
C ILE A 50 6.36 -10.52 17.45
N PRO A 51 7.27 -11.51 17.36
CA PRO A 51 8.69 -11.24 17.56
C PRO A 51 9.27 -10.29 16.52
N ILE A 52 8.84 -10.38 15.25
CA ILE A 52 9.30 -9.47 14.19
C ILE A 52 8.92 -8.01 14.53
N LEU A 53 7.68 -7.77 14.95
CA LEU A 53 7.20 -6.44 15.30
C LEU A 53 7.87 -5.88 16.56
N ILE A 54 8.07 -6.73 17.57
CA ILE A 54 8.73 -6.34 18.82
C ILE A 54 10.19 -5.99 18.55
N VAL A 55 10.93 -6.84 17.84
CA VAL A 55 12.35 -6.57 17.51
C VAL A 55 12.49 -5.32 16.66
N HIS A 56 11.66 -5.15 15.62
CA HIS A 56 11.67 -3.93 14.82
C HIS A 56 11.39 -2.69 15.67
N THR A 57 10.34 -2.72 16.50
CA THR A 57 9.99 -1.58 17.36
C THR A 57 11.10 -1.28 18.36
N TRP A 58 11.68 -2.32 18.97
CA TRP A 58 12.77 -2.16 19.93
C TRP A 58 14.00 -1.50 19.29
N ILE A 59 14.43 -1.97 18.12
CA ILE A 59 15.52 -1.34 17.36
C ILE A 59 15.20 0.13 17.08
N LEU A 60 13.97 0.41 16.63
CA LEU A 60 13.56 1.76 16.27
C LEU A 60 13.58 2.74 17.44
N ILE A 61 13.23 2.31 18.66
CA ILE A 61 13.10 3.19 19.83
C ILE A 61 14.29 3.18 20.78
N GLN A 62 15.16 2.16 20.73
CA GLN A 62 16.29 2.01 21.66
C GLN A 62 17.65 2.24 21.02
N LEU A 63 17.81 2.02 19.71
CA LEU A 63 19.10 2.13 19.05
C LEU A 63 19.22 3.48 18.34
N PRO A 64 20.08 4.40 18.83
CA PRO A 64 20.39 5.60 18.08
C PRO A 64 21.17 5.24 16.82
N PRO A 65 21.03 6.01 15.73
CA PRO A 65 21.91 5.89 14.57
C PRO A 65 23.38 5.99 14.97
N PRO A 66 24.29 5.22 14.34
CA PRO A 66 25.72 5.39 14.55
C PRO A 66 26.17 6.84 14.32
N GLY A 67 26.83 7.42 15.34
CA GLY A 67 27.24 8.82 15.37
C GLY A 67 26.32 9.74 16.16
N GLU A 68 25.14 9.27 16.55
CA GLU A 68 24.17 10.00 17.37
C GLU A 68 24.12 9.43 18.80
N SER A 69 23.90 10.29 19.79
CA SER A 69 23.74 9.87 21.19
C SER A 69 22.29 9.66 21.62
N ILE A 70 21.34 10.06 20.78
CA ILE A 70 19.90 10.08 21.09
C ILE A 70 19.12 9.45 19.94
N VAL A 71 18.01 8.80 20.27
CA VAL A 71 17.06 8.24 19.28
C VAL A 71 16.16 9.36 18.77
N TYR A 72 16.12 9.54 17.45
CA TYR A 72 15.21 10.45 16.76
C TYR A 72 14.24 9.67 15.87
N LEU A 73 12.97 10.08 15.85
CA LEU A 73 11.96 9.60 14.88
C LEU A 73 11.62 10.67 13.83
N GLU A 74 12.42 11.74 13.78
CA GLU A 74 12.30 12.81 12.81
C GLU A 74 12.76 12.33 11.42
N PRO A 75 12.20 12.90 10.33
CA PRO A 75 12.56 12.51 8.97
C PRO A 75 14.07 12.53 8.73
N GLY A 76 14.64 11.39 8.36
CA GLY A 76 16.06 11.26 7.95
C GLY A 76 17.05 11.05 9.09
N LYS A 77 16.64 11.22 10.35
CA LYS A 77 17.49 11.10 11.54
C LYS A 77 17.33 9.77 12.28
N ASP A 78 16.37 8.94 11.89
CA ASP A 78 16.12 7.66 12.54
C ASP A 78 17.10 6.56 12.09
N ILE A 79 17.16 5.47 12.86
CA ILE A 79 18.02 4.31 12.55
C ILE A 79 17.67 3.67 11.20
N GLY A 80 16.40 3.69 10.80
CA GLY A 80 15.95 3.18 9.51
C GLY A 80 16.51 3.99 8.36
N ALA A 81 16.48 5.32 8.46
CA ALA A 81 17.12 6.21 7.50
C ALA A 81 18.63 5.96 7.38
N TRP A 82 19.32 5.75 8.50
CA TRP A 82 20.74 5.39 8.49
C TRP A 82 20.97 4.05 7.78
N ILE A 83 20.17 3.01 8.08
CA ILE A 83 20.27 1.70 7.41
C ILE A 83 20.03 1.86 5.91
N ASP A 84 19.00 2.59 5.49
CA ASP A 84 18.67 2.78 4.08
C ASP A 84 19.83 3.43 3.30
N ARG A 85 20.48 4.45 3.87
CA ARG A 85 21.66 5.09 3.27
C ARG A 85 22.83 4.13 3.10
N ASN A 86 23.04 3.24 4.07
CA ASN A 86 24.13 2.26 4.01
C ASN A 86 23.84 1.08 3.06
N VAL A 87 22.58 0.65 2.98
CA VAL A 87 22.19 -0.49 2.14
C VAL A 87 22.07 -0.10 0.68
N PHE A 88 21.47 1.06 0.38
CA PHE A 88 21.19 1.47 -1.00
C PHE A 88 22.10 2.59 -1.51
N GLY A 89 22.67 3.41 -0.63
CA GLY A 89 23.33 4.65 -0.99
C GLY A 89 22.34 5.80 -1.23
N GLU A 90 22.74 7.02 -0.90
CA GLU A 90 21.86 8.21 -0.95
C GLU A 90 21.28 8.49 -2.35
N ASN A 91 22.07 8.24 -3.40
CA ASN A 91 21.65 8.44 -4.79
C ASN A 91 20.48 7.54 -5.22
N HIS A 92 20.25 6.45 -4.50
CA HIS A 92 19.26 5.44 -4.83
C HIS A 92 18.02 5.51 -3.91
N LEU A 93 17.94 6.50 -3.02
CA LEU A 93 16.78 6.74 -2.16
C LEU A 93 15.76 7.68 -2.83
N TRP A 94 14.65 7.91 -2.16
CA TRP A 94 13.57 8.75 -2.67
C TRP A 94 14.03 10.19 -2.93
N LYS A 95 13.87 10.67 -4.16
CA LYS A 95 14.41 11.96 -4.63
C LYS A 95 13.99 13.18 -3.81
N PHE A 96 12.81 13.13 -3.18
CA PHE A 96 12.28 14.25 -2.39
C PHE A 96 12.90 14.35 -1.00
N SER A 97 13.22 13.21 -0.38
CA SER A 97 13.86 13.18 0.94
C SER A 97 15.38 13.14 0.85
N LYS A 98 15.95 12.44 -0.15
CA LYS A 98 17.38 12.14 -0.39
C LYS A 98 18.13 11.44 0.75
N THR A 99 17.57 11.45 1.95
CA THR A 99 18.19 11.01 3.19
C THR A 99 17.55 9.77 3.78
N TRP A 100 16.33 9.42 3.35
CA TRP A 100 15.57 8.25 3.83
C TRP A 100 14.56 7.80 2.79
N ASP A 101 14.06 6.56 2.88
CA ASP A 101 13.05 6.07 1.95
C ASP A 101 11.86 5.42 2.68
N PRO A 102 10.60 5.84 2.44
CA PRO A 102 9.43 5.17 3.03
C PRO A 102 9.33 3.71 2.60
N GLU A 103 9.82 3.45 1.38
CA GLU A 103 10.16 2.23 0.64
C GLU A 103 11.28 1.34 1.20
N GLY A 104 12.03 1.85 2.19
CA GLY A 104 13.31 1.35 2.69
C GLY A 104 13.34 -0.08 3.22
N PHE A 105 14.55 -0.55 3.52
CA PHE A 105 14.82 -1.92 3.96
C PHE A 105 14.25 -2.14 5.36
N PHE A 106 14.53 -1.23 6.29
CA PHE A 106 14.13 -1.37 7.69
C PHE A 106 12.60 -1.34 7.85
N SER A 107 11.93 -0.38 7.22
CA SER A 107 10.45 -0.32 7.20
C SER A 107 9.84 -1.48 6.39
N GLY A 108 10.59 -2.06 5.45
CA GLY A 108 10.27 -3.31 4.76
C GLY A 108 10.20 -4.52 5.69
N ILE A 109 11.07 -4.61 6.72
CA ILE A 109 11.03 -5.68 7.73
C ILE A 109 9.71 -5.62 8.50
N SER A 110 9.31 -4.43 8.97
CA SER A 110 8.02 -4.27 9.66
C SER A 110 6.83 -4.58 8.75
N SER A 111 6.95 -4.33 7.44
CA SER A 111 5.91 -4.66 6.46
C SER A 111 5.63 -6.17 6.35
N ILE A 112 6.59 -7.02 6.71
CA ILE A 112 6.40 -8.48 6.84
C ILE A 112 5.30 -8.79 7.87
N THR A 113 5.30 -8.09 9.00
CA THR A 113 4.29 -8.21 10.06
C THR A 113 2.89 -7.96 9.52
N THR A 114 2.68 -6.91 8.72
CA THR A 114 1.38 -6.62 8.10
C THR A 114 0.91 -7.77 7.22
N SER A 115 1.81 -8.36 6.42
CA SER A 115 1.46 -9.50 5.57
C SER A 115 1.17 -10.77 6.37
N LEU A 116 1.92 -11.04 7.45
CA LEU A 116 1.66 -12.16 8.36
C LEU A 116 0.32 -12.01 9.11
N LEU A 117 -0.08 -10.79 9.49
CA LEU A 117 -1.43 -10.53 10.01
C LEU A 117 -2.51 -10.83 8.96
N GLY A 118 -2.21 -10.59 7.67
CA GLY A 118 -3.05 -11.05 6.55
C GLY A 118 -3.14 -12.57 6.45
N VAL A 119 -2.02 -13.29 6.64
CA VAL A 119 -2.02 -14.76 6.73
C VAL A 119 -2.87 -15.23 7.91
N PHE A 120 -2.79 -14.55 9.05
CA PHE A 120 -3.65 -14.83 10.20
C PHE A 120 -5.13 -14.64 9.87
N CYS A 121 -5.51 -13.53 9.23
CA CYS A 121 -6.89 -13.32 8.74
C CYS A 121 -7.34 -14.43 7.80
N GLY A 122 -6.51 -14.76 6.81
CA GLY A 122 -6.77 -15.81 5.82
C GLY A 122 -6.94 -17.20 6.45
N SER A 123 -6.24 -17.47 7.55
CA SER A 123 -6.37 -18.73 8.29
C SER A 123 -7.74 -18.87 8.97
N ILE A 124 -8.33 -17.76 9.44
CA ILE A 124 -9.68 -17.72 10.03
C ILE A 124 -10.71 -17.95 8.92
N LEU A 125 -10.56 -17.27 7.77
CA LEU A 125 -11.46 -17.44 6.63
C LEU A 125 -11.41 -18.85 6.03
N SER A 126 -10.22 -19.47 6.02
CA SER A 126 -10.01 -20.79 5.44
C SER A 126 -10.32 -21.94 6.40
N SER A 127 -10.76 -21.66 7.64
CA SER A 127 -11.09 -22.73 8.58
C SER A 127 -12.30 -23.53 8.05
N LYS A 128 -12.18 -24.87 7.96
CA LYS A 128 -13.24 -25.76 7.46
C LYS A 128 -14.42 -25.93 8.45
N THR A 129 -14.61 -24.97 9.33
CA THR A 129 -15.73 -24.95 10.28
C THR A 129 -17.00 -24.58 9.53
N ASN A 130 -18.10 -25.32 9.73
CA ASN A 130 -19.43 -24.97 9.21
C ASN A 130 -20.04 -23.70 9.86
N GLU A 131 -19.22 -22.87 10.49
CA GLU A 131 -19.63 -21.78 11.38
C GLU A 131 -19.19 -20.42 10.83
N THR A 132 -19.62 -20.07 9.62
CA THR A 132 -19.31 -18.80 8.94
C THR A 132 -19.58 -17.57 9.83
N LYS A 133 -20.65 -17.61 10.64
CA LYS A 133 -20.94 -16.55 11.61
C LYS A 133 -19.83 -16.38 12.66
N LYS A 134 -19.26 -17.48 13.17
CA LYS A 134 -18.17 -17.40 14.16
C LYS A 134 -16.88 -16.90 13.53
N GLN A 135 -16.59 -17.25 12.28
CA GLN A 135 -15.44 -16.71 11.54
C GLN A 135 -15.56 -15.19 11.40
N ILE A 136 -16.71 -14.69 10.92
CA ILE A 136 -16.98 -13.26 10.78
C ILE A 136 -16.86 -12.55 12.13
N LEU A 137 -17.47 -13.10 13.19
CA LEU A 137 -17.39 -12.53 14.54
C LEU A 137 -15.94 -12.50 15.05
N SER A 138 -15.15 -13.54 14.76
CA SER A 138 -13.73 -13.59 15.15
C SER A 138 -12.93 -12.51 14.41
N ILE A 139 -13.17 -12.31 13.11
CA ILE A 139 -12.51 -11.26 12.32
C ILE A 139 -12.87 -9.88 12.86
N PHE A 140 -14.14 -9.62 13.18
CA PHE A 140 -14.54 -8.38 13.85
C PHE A 140 -13.88 -8.22 15.22
N GLY A 141 -13.86 -9.28 16.04
CA GLY A 141 -13.24 -9.27 17.37
C GLY A 141 -11.76 -8.94 17.32
N PHE A 142 -10.99 -9.61 16.46
CA PHE A 142 -9.57 -9.30 16.23
C PHE A 142 -9.38 -7.92 15.61
N GLY A 143 -10.22 -7.54 14.65
CA GLY A 143 -10.17 -6.23 14.02
C GLY A 143 -10.35 -5.09 15.03
N THR A 144 -11.37 -5.17 15.88
CA THR A 144 -11.60 -4.21 16.97
C THR A 144 -10.47 -4.21 17.97
N LEU A 145 -9.99 -5.40 18.39
CA LEU A 145 -8.86 -5.52 19.31
C LEU A 145 -7.62 -4.83 18.74
N PHE A 146 -7.26 -5.09 17.50
CA PHE A 146 -6.10 -4.46 16.84
C PHE A 146 -6.27 -2.96 16.67
N VAL A 147 -7.47 -2.46 16.32
CA VAL A 147 -7.72 -1.01 16.28
C VAL A 147 -7.47 -0.38 17.66
N LEU A 148 -8.02 -0.97 18.73
CA LEU A 148 -7.84 -0.45 20.10
C LEU A 148 -6.39 -0.50 20.54
N VAL A 149 -5.70 -1.63 20.32
CA VAL A 149 -4.27 -1.77 20.65
C VAL A 149 -3.43 -0.76 19.86
N GLY A 150 -3.70 -0.57 18.57
CA GLY A 150 -2.99 0.41 17.75
C GLY A 150 -3.20 1.85 18.23
N LEU A 151 -4.43 2.22 18.62
CA LEU A 151 -4.73 3.54 19.17
C LEU A 151 -4.11 3.79 20.54
N LEU A 152 -4.09 2.78 21.43
CA LEU A 152 -3.42 2.87 22.72
C LEU A 152 -1.91 2.97 22.54
N TRP A 153 -1.33 2.15 21.66
CA TRP A 153 0.10 2.17 21.38
C TRP A 153 0.56 3.49 20.73
N ASN A 154 -0.31 4.15 19.95
CA ASN A 154 -0.03 5.46 19.36
C ASN A 154 0.36 6.54 20.39
N GLN A 155 -0.05 6.39 21.66
CA GLN A 155 0.31 7.33 22.73
C GLN A 155 1.81 7.30 23.06
N ASN A 156 2.45 6.13 22.97
CA ASN A 156 3.88 5.95 23.27
C ASN A 156 4.73 5.87 22.00
N LEU A 157 4.16 5.38 20.89
CA LEU A 157 4.82 5.29 19.60
C LEU A 157 3.88 5.82 18.51
N PRO A 158 4.05 7.10 18.08
CA PRO A 158 3.17 7.70 17.09
C PRO A 158 3.08 6.88 15.80
N MET A 159 1.88 6.78 15.24
CA MET A 159 1.63 6.11 13.97
C MET A 159 2.37 6.83 12.84
N ASN A 160 3.45 6.21 12.39
CA ASN A 160 4.26 6.69 11.28
C ASN A 160 4.31 5.64 10.17
N LYS A 161 3.78 6.03 8.99
CA LYS A 161 3.74 5.19 7.78
C LYS A 161 5.12 4.99 7.17
N SER A 162 5.95 6.04 7.11
CA SER A 162 7.28 5.97 6.51
C SER A 162 8.19 4.98 7.23
N LEU A 163 8.14 4.99 8.57
CA LEU A 163 8.87 4.07 9.43
C LEU A 163 8.17 2.72 9.59
N TRP A 164 6.93 2.61 9.10
CA TRP A 164 6.07 1.43 9.27
C TRP A 164 6.00 0.98 10.75
N THR A 165 5.80 1.94 11.64
CA THR A 165 5.78 1.73 13.12
C THR A 165 4.82 0.64 13.57
N GLY A 166 5.10 0.02 14.72
CA GLY A 166 4.26 -1.04 15.26
C GLY A 166 2.81 -0.62 15.53
N SER A 167 2.61 0.60 16.03
CA SER A 167 1.27 1.19 16.22
C SER A 167 0.51 1.34 14.90
N TYR A 168 1.18 1.80 13.84
CA TYR A 168 0.62 1.89 12.49
C TYR A 168 0.26 0.51 11.91
N VAL A 169 1.15 -0.48 12.06
CA VAL A 169 0.92 -1.85 11.57
C VAL A 169 -0.32 -2.47 12.20
N ILE A 170 -0.42 -2.43 13.54
CA ILE A 170 -1.52 -3.06 14.27
C ILE A 170 -2.83 -2.33 13.97
N TYR A 171 -2.82 -0.99 13.97
CA TYR A 171 -4.01 -0.21 13.65
C TYR A 171 -4.55 -0.49 12.25
N THR A 172 -3.68 -0.44 11.23
CA THR A 172 -4.09 -0.68 9.84
C THR A 172 -4.49 -2.12 9.57
N ALA A 173 -3.85 -3.10 10.23
CA ALA A 173 -4.31 -4.49 10.22
C ALA A 173 -5.71 -4.62 10.81
N GLY A 174 -5.99 -3.93 11.93
CA GLY A 174 -7.33 -3.89 12.52
C GLY A 174 -8.39 -3.35 11.55
N LEU A 175 -8.12 -2.23 10.88
CA LEU A 175 -9.01 -1.68 9.85
C LEU A 175 -9.20 -2.63 8.67
N ALA A 176 -8.16 -3.34 8.25
CA ALA A 176 -8.25 -4.35 7.19
C ALA A 176 -9.14 -5.53 7.61
N PHE A 177 -8.99 -6.04 8.84
CA PHE A 177 -9.86 -7.07 9.41
C PHE A 177 -11.32 -6.61 9.45
N LEU A 178 -11.59 -5.41 9.96
CA LEU A 178 -12.95 -4.86 9.99
C LEU A 178 -13.56 -4.73 8.59
N SER A 179 -12.75 -4.31 7.61
CA SER A 179 -13.18 -4.20 6.22
C SER A 179 -13.52 -5.57 5.62
N ILE A 180 -12.66 -6.58 5.84
CA ILE A 180 -12.92 -7.96 5.40
C ILE A 180 -14.16 -8.52 6.10
N GLY A 181 -14.27 -8.34 7.42
CA GLY A 181 -15.44 -8.77 8.19
C GLY A 181 -16.74 -8.13 7.70
N PHE A 182 -16.71 -6.86 7.32
CA PHE A 182 -17.83 -6.15 6.72
C PHE A 182 -18.26 -6.77 5.38
N PHE A 183 -17.33 -7.04 4.47
CA PHE A 183 -17.66 -7.64 3.18
C PHE A 183 -18.14 -9.10 3.32
N GLU A 184 -17.56 -9.88 4.23
CA GLU A 184 -18.03 -11.24 4.52
C GLU A 184 -19.42 -11.24 5.18
N PHE A 185 -19.69 -10.29 6.08
CA PHE A 185 -21.02 -10.11 6.67
C PHE A 185 -22.06 -9.73 5.61
N LEU A 186 -21.73 -8.80 4.72
CA LEU A 186 -22.60 -8.47 3.58
C LEU A 186 -22.86 -9.71 2.73
N ASN A 187 -21.82 -10.46 2.36
CA ASN A 187 -21.95 -11.69 1.59
C ASN A 187 -22.90 -12.70 2.26
N LEU A 188 -22.79 -12.89 3.59
CA LEU A 188 -23.68 -13.76 4.35
C LEU A 188 -25.14 -13.29 4.31
N LEU A 189 -25.41 -11.99 4.53
CA LEU A 189 -26.76 -11.44 4.48
C LEU A 189 -27.42 -11.68 3.11
N LEU A 190 -26.63 -11.56 2.04
CA LEU A 190 -27.09 -11.72 0.66
C LEU A 190 -27.39 -13.15 0.26
N GLN A 191 -26.76 -14.13 0.90
CA GLN A 191 -27.12 -15.54 0.70
C GLN A 191 -28.48 -15.88 1.35
N THR A 192 -28.81 -15.22 2.46
CA THR A 192 -30.03 -15.51 3.22
C THR A 192 -31.29 -14.82 2.67
N LYS A 193 -31.15 -13.60 2.16
CA LYS A 193 -32.23 -12.88 1.49
C LYS A 193 -32.04 -13.11 0.00
N LYS A 194 -33.06 -13.61 -0.74
CA LYS A 194 -33.04 -13.73 -2.23
C LYS A 194 -32.94 -12.36 -2.93
N TRP A 195 -31.98 -11.54 -2.54
CA TRP A 195 -31.63 -10.30 -3.20
C TRP A 195 -30.96 -10.65 -4.51
N ASN A 196 -31.35 -9.92 -5.56
CA ASN A 196 -30.86 -10.19 -6.90
C ASN A 196 -29.35 -9.89 -6.93
N ARG A 197 -28.53 -10.95 -6.89
CA ARG A 197 -27.05 -10.91 -6.88
C ARG A 197 -26.48 -9.97 -7.95
N LEU A 198 -27.16 -9.90 -9.09
CA LEU A 198 -26.89 -8.98 -10.20
C LEU A 198 -26.82 -7.50 -9.79
N ARG A 199 -27.63 -7.05 -8.82
CA ARG A 199 -27.68 -5.63 -8.40
C ARG A 199 -26.43 -5.20 -7.63
N LEU A 200 -25.83 -6.10 -6.85
CA LEU A 200 -24.65 -5.80 -6.03
C LEU A 200 -23.36 -5.97 -6.79
N GLU A 201 -23.28 -6.98 -7.66
CA GLU A 201 -22.17 -7.07 -8.60
C GLU A 201 -22.07 -5.80 -9.45
N THR A 202 -23.20 -5.18 -9.81
CA THR A 202 -23.23 -3.88 -10.50
C THR A 202 -22.80 -2.72 -9.60
N ILE A 203 -23.32 -2.62 -8.36
CA ILE A 203 -22.96 -1.53 -7.41
C ILE A 203 -21.47 -1.57 -7.06
N PHE A 204 -20.94 -2.77 -6.79
CA PHE A 204 -19.55 -2.97 -6.42
C PHE A 204 -18.63 -3.20 -7.62
N GLN A 205 -19.16 -3.18 -8.85
CA GLN A 205 -18.38 -3.41 -10.06
C GLN A 205 -17.09 -2.57 -10.10
N PRO A 206 -17.12 -1.26 -9.78
CA PRO A 206 -15.90 -0.46 -9.77
C PRO A 206 -14.84 -1.04 -8.81
N PHE A 207 -15.21 -1.34 -7.57
CA PHE A 207 -14.30 -1.92 -6.58
C PHE A 207 -13.75 -3.28 -7.04
N LEU A 208 -14.58 -4.11 -7.67
CA LEU A 208 -14.19 -5.42 -8.17
C LEU A 208 -13.16 -5.32 -9.31
N VAL A 209 -13.39 -4.46 -10.31
CA VAL A 209 -12.48 -4.36 -11.46
C VAL A 209 -11.13 -3.76 -11.08
N PHE A 210 -11.12 -2.77 -10.16
CA PHE A 210 -9.89 -2.23 -9.58
C PHE A 210 -9.15 -3.27 -8.75
N GLY A 211 -9.86 -4.07 -7.93
CA GLY A 211 -9.25 -5.12 -7.12
C GLY A 211 -8.62 -6.25 -7.95
N LYS A 212 -9.33 -6.74 -8.98
CA LYS A 212 -8.84 -7.84 -9.84
C LYS A 212 -7.62 -7.47 -10.69
N ASN A 213 -7.46 -6.19 -11.02
CA ASN A 213 -6.39 -5.66 -11.88
C ASN A 213 -5.53 -4.60 -11.17
N ALA A 214 -5.33 -4.74 -9.85
CA ALA A 214 -4.65 -3.74 -9.02
C ALA A 214 -3.23 -3.40 -9.49
N ILE A 215 -2.45 -4.41 -9.91
CA ILE A 215 -1.07 -4.19 -10.39
C ILE A 215 -1.08 -3.43 -11.73
N LEU A 216 -1.99 -3.81 -12.64
CA LEU A 216 -2.13 -3.17 -13.95
C LEU A 216 -2.45 -1.68 -13.77
N VAL A 217 -3.44 -1.35 -12.95
CA VAL A 217 -3.82 0.06 -12.73
C VAL A 217 -2.75 0.82 -11.98
N PHE A 218 -2.03 0.21 -11.04
CA PHE A 218 -0.91 0.84 -10.34
C PHE A 218 0.22 1.21 -11.32
N VAL A 219 0.67 0.24 -12.13
CA VAL A 219 1.76 0.42 -13.09
C VAL A 219 1.33 1.35 -14.22
N GLY A 220 0.15 1.09 -14.80
CA GLY A 220 -0.39 1.81 -15.94
C GLY A 220 -0.69 3.27 -15.61
N SER A 221 -1.30 3.56 -14.45
CA SER A 221 -1.55 4.95 -14.04
C SER A 221 -0.26 5.71 -13.77
N GLY A 222 0.75 5.05 -13.19
CA GLY A 222 2.08 5.62 -13.00
C GLY A 222 2.78 5.94 -14.32
N LEU A 223 2.73 5.04 -15.31
CA LEU A 223 3.27 5.28 -16.66
C LEU A 223 2.54 6.41 -17.36
N LEU A 224 1.21 6.40 -17.35
CA LEU A 224 0.39 7.44 -17.96
C LEU A 224 0.74 8.82 -17.38
N ALA A 225 0.82 8.94 -16.06
CA ALA A 225 1.17 10.19 -15.40
C ALA A 225 2.57 10.70 -15.82
N ARG A 226 3.54 9.80 -15.97
CA ARG A 226 4.89 10.16 -16.43
C ARG A 226 4.91 10.57 -17.90
N ILE A 227 4.21 9.84 -18.77
CA ILE A 227 4.08 10.20 -20.20
C ILE A 227 3.47 11.60 -20.35
N LEU A 228 2.39 11.89 -19.62
CA LEU A 228 1.73 13.19 -19.63
C LEU A 228 2.62 14.33 -19.10
N ASN A 229 3.59 14.02 -18.23
CA ASN A 229 4.58 14.98 -17.74
C ASN A 229 5.73 15.20 -18.74
N LEU A 230 6.21 14.14 -19.39
CA LEU A 230 7.33 14.19 -20.33
C LEU A 230 6.96 14.90 -21.64
N TRP A 231 5.73 14.72 -22.11
CA TRP A 231 5.27 15.38 -23.33
C TRP A 231 4.92 16.83 -23.03
N THR A 232 5.60 17.75 -23.70
CA THR A 232 5.39 19.19 -23.54
C THR A 232 4.89 19.83 -24.82
N ILE A 233 3.98 20.79 -24.69
CA ILE A 233 3.45 21.61 -25.77
C ILE A 233 3.99 23.03 -25.60
N ALA A 234 4.37 23.69 -26.70
CA ALA A 234 4.77 25.09 -26.68
C ALA A 234 3.58 25.97 -26.28
N SER A 235 3.73 26.75 -25.20
CA SER A 235 2.75 27.77 -24.84
C SER A 235 3.07 29.09 -25.56
N GLY A 236 2.05 29.92 -25.81
CA GLY A 236 2.19 31.21 -26.50
C GLY A 236 3.19 32.19 -25.88
N ASN A 237 3.64 31.93 -24.64
CA ASN A 237 4.65 32.71 -23.93
C ASN A 237 6.09 32.17 -24.10
N GLY A 238 6.34 31.25 -25.05
CA GLY A 238 7.66 30.66 -25.31
C GLY A 238 8.13 29.61 -24.28
N LYS A 239 7.36 29.34 -23.22
CA LYS A 239 7.62 28.26 -22.26
C LYS A 239 6.88 26.99 -22.66
N SER A 240 7.56 25.84 -22.60
CA SER A 240 6.96 24.53 -22.80
C SER A 240 6.18 24.10 -21.55
N ILE A 241 4.91 23.73 -21.72
CA ILE A 241 4.04 23.27 -20.63
C ILE A 241 3.76 21.77 -20.84
N SER A 242 3.81 20.97 -19.77
CA SER A 242 3.47 19.54 -19.87
C SER A 242 2.01 19.33 -20.27
N ILE A 243 1.70 18.25 -20.98
CA ILE A 243 0.33 17.89 -21.34
C ILE A 243 -0.55 17.76 -20.08
N LYS A 244 0.01 17.23 -18.98
CA LYS A 244 -0.68 17.18 -17.69
C LYS A 244 -1.11 18.57 -17.22
N THR A 245 -0.19 19.53 -17.23
CA THR A 245 -0.46 20.91 -16.83
C THR A 245 -1.44 21.59 -17.79
N PHE A 246 -1.38 21.28 -19.08
CA PHE A 246 -2.34 21.77 -20.06
C PHE A 246 -3.76 21.27 -19.77
N PHE A 247 -3.96 19.96 -19.58
CA PHE A 247 -5.27 19.41 -19.21
C PHE A 247 -5.78 20.00 -17.89
N TYR A 248 -4.91 20.11 -16.88
CA TYR A 248 -5.28 20.72 -15.61
C TYR A 248 -5.68 22.20 -15.79
N SER A 249 -4.97 22.94 -16.66
CA SER A 249 -5.28 24.35 -16.92
C SER A 249 -6.66 24.57 -17.56
N LYS A 250 -7.19 23.58 -18.27
CA LYS A 250 -8.55 23.62 -18.83
C LYS A 250 -9.63 23.39 -17.78
N LEU A 251 -9.28 22.87 -16.60
CA LEU A 251 -10.21 22.68 -15.48
C LEU A 251 -10.33 23.94 -14.60
N ILE A 252 -9.45 24.94 -14.76
CA ILE A 252 -9.39 26.19 -13.96
C ILE A 252 -10.67 27.06 -14.06
N PHE A 253 -11.61 26.71 -14.94
CA PHE A 253 -12.86 27.46 -15.17
C PHE A 253 -13.76 27.58 -13.92
N ILE A 254 -13.52 26.79 -12.87
CA ILE A 254 -14.36 26.72 -11.66
C ILE A 254 -13.90 27.73 -10.59
N GLY A 255 -12.65 28.22 -10.63
CA GLY A 255 -12.13 29.21 -9.69
C GLY A 255 -11.90 28.68 -8.27
N ASN A 256 -11.92 27.35 -8.08
CA ASN A 256 -11.67 26.69 -6.79
C ASN A 256 -10.71 25.51 -6.99
N SER A 257 -9.48 25.69 -6.50
CA SER A 257 -8.37 24.73 -6.66
C SER A 257 -8.66 23.36 -6.05
N HIS A 258 -9.43 23.28 -4.96
CA HIS A 258 -9.78 22.00 -4.34
C HIS A 258 -10.74 21.20 -5.22
N LEU A 259 -11.78 21.85 -5.76
CA LEU A 259 -12.74 21.22 -6.66
C LEU A 259 -12.09 20.79 -7.97
N GLU A 260 -11.18 21.60 -8.50
CA GLU A 260 -10.41 21.28 -9.71
C GLU A 260 -9.59 20.00 -9.53
N SER A 261 -8.88 19.86 -8.40
CA SER A 261 -8.11 18.65 -8.11
C SER A 261 -9.01 17.41 -7.94
N LEU A 262 -10.20 17.59 -7.33
CA LEU A 262 -11.18 16.52 -7.14
C LEU A 262 -11.74 16.05 -8.48
N ILE A 263 -12.13 16.97 -9.35
CA ILE A 263 -12.66 16.66 -10.69
C ILE A 263 -11.58 15.95 -11.51
N TYR A 264 -10.35 16.43 -11.48
CA TYR A 264 -9.23 15.75 -12.15
C TYR A 264 -9.05 14.31 -11.65
N ALA A 265 -9.13 14.08 -10.34
CA ALA A 265 -9.04 12.74 -9.75
C ALA A 265 -10.22 11.84 -10.19
N ILE A 266 -11.45 12.37 -10.21
CA ILE A 266 -12.64 11.63 -10.66
C ILE A 266 -12.52 11.26 -12.14
N ILE A 267 -12.09 12.17 -13.00
CA ILE A 267 -11.88 11.90 -14.44
C ILE A 267 -10.85 10.78 -14.62
N ASN A 268 -9.72 10.85 -13.91
CA ASN A 268 -8.69 9.82 -13.99
C ASN A 268 -9.19 8.46 -13.49
N LEU A 269 -9.94 8.43 -12.38
CA LEU A 269 -10.57 7.19 -11.88
C LEU A 269 -11.59 6.62 -12.87
N PHE A 270 -12.42 7.47 -13.47
CA PHE A 270 -13.41 7.07 -14.46
C PHE A 270 -12.76 6.53 -15.74
N PHE A 271 -11.68 7.16 -16.21
CA PHE A 271 -10.88 6.68 -17.33
C PHE A 271 -10.33 5.28 -17.08
N TRP A 272 -9.69 5.05 -15.93
CA TRP A 272 -9.19 3.72 -15.56
C TRP A 272 -10.32 2.72 -15.36
N TRP A 273 -11.44 3.14 -14.78
CA TRP A 273 -12.61 2.30 -14.60
C TRP A 273 -13.14 1.76 -15.94
N ILE A 274 -13.22 2.59 -16.99
CA ILE A 274 -13.64 2.15 -18.34
C ILE A 274 -12.68 1.07 -18.86
N ILE A 275 -11.36 1.33 -18.81
CA ILE A 275 -10.35 0.38 -19.29
C ILE A 275 -10.46 -0.95 -18.56
N LEU A 276 -10.50 -0.92 -17.23
CA LEU A 276 -10.58 -2.11 -16.40
C LEU A 276 -11.90 -2.87 -16.58
N SER A 277 -13.00 -2.14 -16.82
CA SER A 277 -14.30 -2.75 -17.12
C SER A 277 -14.30 -3.50 -18.46
N ILE A 278 -13.62 -2.96 -19.47
CA ILE A 278 -13.44 -3.65 -20.77
C ILE A 278 -12.60 -4.91 -20.59
N LEU A 279 -11.52 -4.84 -19.80
CA LEU A 279 -10.66 -6.00 -19.51
C LEU A 279 -11.41 -7.08 -18.71
N ASP A 280 -12.19 -6.69 -17.71
CA ASP A 280 -12.99 -7.62 -16.91
C ASP A 280 -14.06 -8.33 -17.75
N LYS A 281 -14.72 -7.61 -18.67
CA LYS A 281 -15.65 -8.22 -19.65
C LYS A 281 -14.95 -9.26 -20.54
N LYS A 282 -13.68 -9.04 -20.86
CA LYS A 282 -12.84 -9.97 -21.64
C LYS A 282 -12.16 -11.03 -20.77
N LYS A 283 -12.38 -11.04 -19.45
CA LYS A 283 -11.71 -11.93 -18.47
C LYS A 283 -10.17 -11.86 -18.53
N ILE A 284 -9.62 -10.70 -18.88
CA ILE A 284 -8.18 -10.47 -18.92
C ILE A 284 -7.74 -9.94 -17.56
N TYR A 285 -6.93 -10.73 -16.85
CA TYR A 285 -6.41 -10.39 -15.52
C TYR A 285 -4.89 -10.50 -15.52
N ILE A 286 -4.21 -9.36 -15.42
CA ILE A 286 -2.75 -9.33 -15.32
C ILE A 286 -2.38 -9.49 -13.85
N LYS A 287 -1.90 -10.69 -13.51
CA LYS A 287 -1.38 -11.06 -12.19
C LYS A 287 0.13 -11.27 -12.28
N VAL A 288 0.83 -11.06 -11.17
CA VAL A 288 2.27 -11.32 -11.00
C VAL A 288 2.41 -12.47 -10.01
#